data_AF-A0A6V8NAX4-F1
#
_entry.id   AF-A0A6V8NAX4-F1
#
_cell.length_a   1.000
_cell.length_b   1.000
_cell.length_c   1.000
_cell.angle_alpha   90.00
_cell.angle_beta   90.00
_cell.angle_gamma   90.00
#
_symmetry.space_group_name_H-M   'P 1'
#
loop_
_entity.id
_entity.type
_entity.pdbx_description
1 polymer ?
#
loop_
_entity_poly.entity_id
_entity_poly.type
_entity_poly.pdbx_seq_one_letter_code
_entity_poly.pdbx_strand_id
1 'polypeptide(L)' 'MKIYLFDNETGCYQGEDFVDGPLDDSVPTSFTGATTIAPPPFGPGQVPIFQSLSAAWQICRITDLKRGGRNP' A
#
# COMPACT_ATOMS: atom_id res chain seq x y z
N MET A 1 -14.97 -2.48 8.99
CA MET A 1 -13.56 -2.66 9.36
C MET A 1 -12.68 -1.67 8.62
N LYS A 2 -11.61 -1.20 9.27
CA LYS A 2 -10.64 -0.30 8.66
C LYS A 2 -9.75 -1.07 7.68
N ILE A 3 -9.46 -0.46 6.54
CA ILE A 3 -8.54 -0.98 5.53
C ILE A 3 -7.54 0.11 5.14
N TYR A 4 -6.44 -0.32 4.54
CA TYR A 4 -5.32 0.51 4.12
C TYR A 4 -5.12 0.33 2.63
N LEU A 5 -5.22 1.44 1.89
CA LEU A 5 -5.16 1.45 0.44
C LEU A 5 -3.71 1.60 -0.02
N PHE A 6 -3.37 0.90 -1.09
CA PHE A 6 -2.09 1.05 -1.77
C PHE A 6 -2.24 0.91 -3.28
N ASP A 7 -1.34 1.55 -4.01
CA ASP A 7 -1.25 1.43 -5.45
C ASP A 7 -0.76 0.03 -5.86
N ASN A 8 -1.51 -0.69 -6.70
CA ASN A 8 -1.15 -2.07 -7.07
C ASN A 8 0.14 -2.19 -7.89
N GLU A 9 0.54 -1.14 -8.60
CA GLU A 9 1.75 -1.14 -9.42
C GLU A 9 3.00 -0.85 -8.58
N THR A 10 2.92 0.13 -7.68
CA THR A 10 4.07 0.66 -6.94
C THR A 10 4.10 0.24 -5.47
N GLY A 11 3.00 -0.25 -4.92
CA GLY A 11 2.79 -0.50 -3.50
C GLY A 11 2.59 0.76 -2.67
N CYS A 12 2.58 1.96 -3.28
CA CYS A 12 2.57 3.21 -2.53
C CYS A 12 1.30 3.37 -1.70
N TYR A 13 1.45 3.72 -0.42
CA TYR A 13 0.32 3.97 0.46
C TYR A 13 -0.55 5.15 -0.01
N GLN A 14 -1.86 4.93 -0.09
CA GLN A 14 -2.84 5.91 -0.58
C GLN A 14 -3.80 6.41 0.50
N GLY A 15 -3.77 5.83 1.70
CA GLY A 15 -4.61 6.25 2.81
C GLY A 15 -5.42 5.11 3.41
N GLU A 16 -6.50 5.48 4.10
CA GLU A 16 -7.33 4.57 4.89
C GLU A 16 -8.77 4.67 4.43
N ASP A 17 -9.49 3.55 4.48
CA ASP A 17 -10.93 3.50 4.21
C ASP A 17 -11.63 2.53 5.16
N PHE A 18 -12.96 2.46 5.10
CA PHE A 18 -13.78 1.59 5.92
C PHE A 18 -14.74 0.78 5.04
N VAL A 19 -14.80 -0.52 5.29
CA VAL A 19 -15.71 -1.45 4.58
C VAL A 19 -16.61 -2.17 5.58
N ASP A 20 -17.86 -2.43 5.23
CA ASP A 20 -18.84 -3.03 6.16
C ASP A 20 -18.72 -4.57 6.27
N GLY A 21 -17.89 -5.21 5.45
CA GLY A 21 -17.66 -6.66 5.44
C GLY A 21 -16.17 -7.04 5.36
N PRO A 22 -15.83 -8.34 5.52
CA PRO A 22 -14.46 -8.81 5.31
C PRO A 22 -14.02 -8.52 3.88
N LEU A 23 -12.73 -8.23 3.69
CA LEU A 23 -12.15 -8.32 2.36
C LEU A 23 -12.31 -9.78 1.89
N ASP A 24 -12.64 -9.96 0.61
CA ASP A 24 -12.77 -11.31 0.06
C ASP A 24 -11.40 -11.98 0.06
N ASP A 25 -11.19 -12.92 0.99
CA ASP A 25 -9.94 -13.69 1.14
C ASP A 25 -9.62 -14.55 -0.11
N SER A 26 -10.57 -14.72 -1.04
CA SER A 26 -10.33 -15.40 -2.31
C SER A 26 -9.62 -14.51 -3.35
N VAL A 27 -9.60 -13.19 -3.14
CA VAL A 27 -8.92 -12.23 -4.01
C VAL A 27 -7.57 -11.86 -3.39
N PRO A 28 -6.44 -12.15 -4.07
CA PRO A 28 -5.14 -11.77 -3.54
C PRO A 28 -5.05 -10.26 -3.33
N THR A 29 -4.42 -9.83 -2.24
CA THR A 29 -4.24 -8.42 -1.88
C THR A 29 -3.65 -7.58 -3.03
N SER A 30 -2.81 -8.19 -3.87
CA SER A 30 -2.22 -7.58 -5.06
C SER A 30 -3.22 -7.16 -6.15
N PHE A 31 -4.45 -7.68 -6.12
CA PHE A 31 -5.52 -7.32 -7.06
C PHE A 31 -6.51 -6.32 -6.45
N THR A 32 -6.58 -6.23 -5.12
CA THR A 32 -7.55 -5.37 -4.42
C THR A 32 -7.02 -3.95 -4.21
N GLY A 33 -5.70 -3.74 -4.14
CA GLY A 33 -5.12 -2.46 -3.75
C GLY A 33 -5.45 -2.08 -2.30
N ALA A 34 -5.83 -3.07 -1.48
CA ALA A 34 -6.30 -2.85 -0.13
C ALA A 34 -5.86 -3.99 0.80
N THR A 35 -5.40 -3.63 1.99
CA THR A 35 -4.98 -4.58 3.03
C THR A 35 -5.58 -4.21 4.39
N THR A 36 -5.75 -5.20 5.27
CA THR A 36 -6.12 -4.98 6.68
C THR A 36 -4.91 -4.70 7.56
N ILE A 37 -3.70 -4.89 7.03
CA ILE A 37 -2.44 -4.70 7.73
C ILE A 37 -2.14 -3.21 7.79
N ALA A 38 -2.03 -2.66 9.00
CA ALA A 38 -1.72 -1.25 9.17
C ALA A 38 -0.28 -0.92 8.73
N PRO A 39 -0.06 0.22 8.07
CA PRO A 39 1.30 0.70 7.85
C PRO A 39 1.95 1.04 9.19
N PRO A 40 3.27 0.82 9.34
CA PRO A 40 4.00 1.28 10.49
C PRO A 40 4.03 2.82 10.50
N PRO A 41 4.29 3.46 11.66
CA PRO A 41 4.44 4.91 11.73
C PRO A 41 5.50 5.42 10.75
N PHE A 42 5.18 6.48 10.03
CA PHE A 42 6.07 7.14 9.09
C PHE A 42 6.06 8.65 9.31
N GLY A 43 7.20 9.29 9.09
CA GLY A 43 7.40 10.72 9.27
C GLY A 43 7.43 11.50 7.96
N PRO A 44 7.65 12.83 8.04
CA PRO A 44 7.85 13.67 6.87
C PRO A 44 8.96 13.13 5.96
N GLY A 45 8.71 13.08 4.65
CA GLY A 45 9.68 12.56 3.68
C GLY A 45 9.75 11.04 3.59
N GLN A 46 8.92 10.31 4.34
CA GLN A 46 8.79 8.86 4.29
C GLN A 46 7.42 8.47 3.74
N VAL A 47 7.37 7.30 3.10
CA VAL A 47 6.13 6.72 2.61
C VAL A 47 6.16 5.19 2.77
N PRO A 48 5.10 4.58 3.32
CA PRO A 48 4.96 3.14 3.34
C PRO A 48 4.72 2.60 1.93
N ILE A 49 5.44 1.55 1.57
CA ILE A 49 5.27 0.77 0.36
C ILE A 49 4.84 -0.65 0.75
N PHE A 50 3.67 -1.07 0.31
CA PHE A 50 3.16 -2.42 0.54
C PHE A 50 3.82 -3.40 -0.43
N GLN A 51 4.39 -4.45 0.12
CA GLN A 51 4.99 -5.56 -0.61
C GLN A 51 3.98 -6.71 -0.65
N SER A 52 3.20 -6.80 -1.72
CA SER A 52 2.10 -7.77 -1.82
C SER A 52 2.55 -9.23 -1.71
N LEU A 53 3.76 -9.56 -2.16
CA LEU A 53 4.33 -10.92 -2.08
C LEU A 53 4.63 -11.35 -0.64
N SER A 54 5.02 -10.41 0.23
CA SER A 54 5.33 -10.68 1.63
C SER A 54 4.22 -10.21 2.59
N ALA A 55 3.14 -9.65 2.05
CA ALA A 55 2.05 -9.02 2.79
C ALA A 55 2.54 -8.09 3.91
N ALA A 56 3.53 -7.24 3.60
CA ALA A 56 4.19 -6.40 4.60
C ALA A 56 4.46 -4.98 4.08
N TRP A 57 4.50 -4.02 5.00
CA TRP A 57 4.89 -2.65 4.69
C TRP A 57 6.39 -2.46 4.85
N GLN A 58 6.97 -1.72 3.92
CA GLN A 58 8.33 -1.21 4.00
C GLN A 58 8.31 0.32 3.96
N ILE A 59 9.04 0.97 4.87
CA ILE A 59 9.20 2.42 4.83
C ILE A 59 10.29 2.78 3.83
N CYS A 60 9.94 3.63 2.86
CA CYS A 60 10.87 4.20 1.89
C CYS A 60 10.97 5.72 2.09
N ARG A 61 12.14 6.30 1.78
CA ARG A 61 12.24 7.76 1.66
C ARG A 61 11.75 8.19 0.29
N ILE A 62 11.06 9.32 0.24
CA ILE A 62 10.57 9.90 -1.01
C ILE A 62 11.73 10.22 -1.97
N THR A 63 12.93 10.50 -1.44
CA THR A 63 14.15 10.70 -2.25
C THR A 63 14.61 9.45 -2.99
N ASP A 64 14.27 8.27 -2.44
CA ASP A 64 14.69 6.97 -2.97
C ASP A 64 13.64 6.41 -3.94
N LEU A 65 12.41 6.96 -3.90
CA LEU A 65 11.41 6.74 -4.91
C LEU A 65 11.88 7.40 -6.21
N LYS A 66 12.43 6.58 -7.11
CA LYS A 66 12.61 7.02 -8.49
C LYS A 66 11.25 7.47 -9.00
N ARG A 67 11.15 8.70 -9.54
CA ARG A 67 10.03 9.08 -10.40
C ARG A 67 9.92 7.98 -11.44
N GLY A 68 8.88 7.15 -11.34
CA GLY A 68 8.46 6.26 -12.43
C GLY A 68 8.09 7.17 -13.58
N GLY A 69 9.10 7.62 -14.33
CA GLY A 69 8.96 8.39 -15.54
C GLY A 69 8.25 7.49 -16.52
N ARG A 70 6.95 7.67 -16.63
CA ARG A 70 6.12 7.19 -17.72
C ARG A 70 6.84 7.60 -19.01
N ASN A 71 7.44 6.64 -19.70
CA ASN A 71 7.92 6.86 -21.06
C ASN A 71 6.66 7.05 -21.92
N PRO A 72 6.52 8.15 -22.68
CA PRO A 72 5.35 8.39 -23.52
C PRO A 72 5.16 7.30 -24.59
#